data_AF-A0A166T8X8-F1
#
_entry.id   AF-A0A166T8X8-F1
#
_cell.length_a   1.000
_cell.length_b   1.000
_cell.length_c   1.000
_cell.angle_alpha   90.00
_cell.angle_beta   90.00
_cell.angle_gamma   90.00
#
_symmetry.space_group_name_H-M   'P 1'
#
loop_
_entity.id
_entity.type
_entity.pdbx_description
1 polymer ?
#
loop_
_entity_poly.entity_id
_entity_poly.type
_entity_poly.pdbx_seq_one_letter_code
_entity_poly.pdbx_strand_id
1 'polypeptide(L)' 'LDNGELKSACSDAFFASKGIKAQWTALQTSAHNGRCERIHCTLANSARSM' A
#
# COMPACT_ATOMS: atom_id res chain seq x y z
N LEU A 1 0.68 -5.18 1.02
CA LEU A 1 1.35 -3.94 1.47
C LEU A 1 2.80 -3.99 1.01
N ASP A 2 3.36 -2.86 0.59
CA ASP A 2 4.77 -2.81 0.21
C ASP A 2 5.69 -2.85 1.45
N ASN A 3 6.94 -3.30 1.30
CA ASN A 3 7.89 -3.49 2.42
C ASN A 3 8.55 -2.19 2.91
N GLY A 4 8.05 -1.02 2.50
CA GLY A 4 8.53 0.28 2.96
C GLY A 4 8.11 0.64 4.40
N GLU A 5 7.84 1.92 4.63
CA GLU A 5 7.61 2.51 5.96
C GLU A 5 6.47 1.87 6.77
N LEU A 6 5.50 1.24 6.10
CA LEU A 6 4.39 0.57 6.77
C LEU A 6 4.82 -0.68 7.54
N LYS A 7 6.00 -1.25 7.25
CA LYS A 7 6.52 -2.41 7.98
C LYS A 7 7.23 -1.95 9.25
N SER A 8 6.43 -1.64 10.27
CA SER A 8 6.90 -1.15 11.57
C SER A 8 6.12 -1.79 12.72
N ALA A 9 6.71 -1.79 13.92
CA ALA A 9 6.05 -2.29 15.13
C ALA A 9 4.74 -1.54 15.46
N CYS A 10 4.68 -0.25 15.14
CA CYS A 10 3.47 0.56 15.33
C CYS A 10 2.33 0.09 14.41
N SER A 11 2.65 -0.14 13.12
CA SER A 11 1.69 -0.66 12.15
C SER A 11 1.21 -2.06 12.53
N ASP A 12 2.11 -2.95 12.95
CA ASP A 12 1.76 -4.31 13.37
C ASP A 12 0.84 -4.30 14.60
N ALA A 13 1.13 -3.45 15.60
CA ALA A 13 0.27 -3.27 16.77
C ALA A 13 -1.12 -2.74 16.38
N PHE A 14 -1.17 -1.78 15.44
CA PHE A 14 -2.43 -1.27 14.92
C PHE A 14 -3.24 -2.37 14.21
N PHE A 15 -2.62 -3.14 13.30
CA PHE A 15 -3.31 -4.23 12.60
C PHE A 15 -3.82 -5.30 13.58
N ALA A 16 -2.99 -5.69 14.56
CA ALA A 16 -3.38 -6.63 15.60
C ALA A 16 -4.57 -6.11 16.42
N SER A 17 -4.57 -4.83 16.81
CA SER A 17 -5.68 -4.21 17.56
C SER A 17 -7.02 -4.23 16.81
N LYS A 18 -6.97 -4.29 15.48
CA LYS A 18 -8.13 -4.30 14.58
C LYS A 18 -8.49 -5.70 14.06
N GLY A 19 -7.75 -6.74 14.46
CA GLY A 19 -7.93 -8.09 13.93
C GLY A 19 -7.60 -8.21 12.43
N ILE A 20 -6.78 -7.31 11.89
CA ILE A 20 -6.40 -7.27 10.49
C ILE A 20 -5.16 -8.12 10.28
N LYS A 21 -5.20 -9.04 9.32
CA LYS A 21 -4.02 -9.79 8.88
C LYS A 21 -3.32 -9.04 7.75
N ALA A 22 -2.21 -8.39 8.06
CA ALA A 22 -1.36 -7.75 7.06
C ALA A 22 -0.59 -8.80 6.23
N GLN A 23 -0.52 -8.57 4.91
CA GLN A 23 0.31 -9.36 3.99
C GLN A 23 1.22 -8.42 3.20
N TRP A 24 2.48 -8.81 3.06
CA TRP A 24 3.52 -8.03 2.42
C TRP A 24 3.84 -8.60 1.04
N THR A 25 4.16 -7.71 0.09
CA THR A 25 4.61 -8.11 -1.24
C THR A 25 6.02 -8.70 -1.18
N ALA A 26 6.41 -9.44 -2.22
CA ALA A 26 7.81 -9.81 -2.39
C ALA A 26 8.71 -8.57 -2.51
N LEU A 27 9.96 -8.69 -2.07
CA LEU A 27 10.95 -7.61 -2.17
C LEU A 27 11.09 -7.15 -3.64
N GLN A 28 11.20 -5.84 -3.81
CA GLN A 28 11.44 -5.18 -5.11
C GLN A 28 10.44 -5.55 -6.21
N THR A 29 9.23 -6.01 -5.85
CA THR A 29 8.20 -6.39 -6.82
C THR A 29 7.02 -5.43 -6.73
N SER A 30 7.07 -4.36 -7.54
CA SER A 30 5.99 -3.36 -7.64
C SER A 30 4.72 -3.94 -8.28
N ALA A 31 4.86 -4.91 -9.19
CA ALA A 31 3.74 -5.49 -9.94
C ALA A 31 2.61 -6.05 -9.05
N HIS A 32 2.92 -6.51 -7.83
CA HIS A 32 1.91 -6.97 -6.88
C HIS A 32 0.94 -5.88 -6.42
N ASN A 33 1.34 -4.60 -6.52
CA ASN A 33 0.54 -3.44 -6.15
C ASN A 33 -0.05 -2.71 -7.37
N GLY A 34 0.03 -3.29 -8.57
CA GLY A 34 -0.33 -2.59 -9.83
C GLY A 34 -1.77 -2.07 -9.90
N ARG A 35 -2.72 -2.68 -9.17
CA ARG A 35 -4.09 -2.15 -9.06
C ARG A 35 -4.12 -0.80 -8.33
N CYS A 36 -3.39 -0.68 -7.22
CA CYS A 36 -3.28 0.57 -6.47
C CYS A 36 -2.55 1.64 -7.28
N GLU A 37 -1.46 1.27 -7.95
CA GLU A 37 -0.69 2.18 -8.81
C GLU A 37 -1.55 2.76 -9.95
N ARG A 38 -2.40 1.92 -10.58
CA ARG A 38 -3.33 2.40 -11.60
C ARG A 38 -4.32 3.42 -11.07
N ILE A 39 -4.88 3.17 -9.88
CA ILE A 39 -5.80 4.13 -9.23
C ILE A 39 -5.07 5.43 -8.91
N HIS A 40 -3.84 5.37 -8.41
CA HIS A 40 -3.03 6.57 -8.17
C HIS A 40 -2.81 7.38 -9.46
N CYS A 41 -2.50 6.71 -10.58
CA CYS A 41 -2.38 7.37 -11.87
C CYS A 41 -3.68 8.06 -12.29
N THR A 42 -4.83 7.40 -12.13
CA THR A 42 -6.15 7.99 -12.43
C THR A 42 -6.41 9.23 -11.58
N LEU A 43 -6.17 9.16 -10.27
CA LEU A 43 -6.37 10.28 -9.35
C LEU A 43 -5.44 11.45 -9.69
N ALA A 44 -4.15 11.18 -9.96
CA ALA A 44 -3.19 12.21 -10.34
C ALA A 44 -3.55 12.86 -11.70
N ASN A 45 -4.04 12.09 -12.66
CA ASN A 45 -4.51 12.62 -13.93
C ASN A 45 -5.76 13.49 -13.75
N SER A 46 -6.73 13.03 -12.96
CA SER A 46 -7.93 13.81 -12.64
C SER A 46 -7.58 15.14 -11.97
N ALA A 47 -6.66 15.13 -11.00
CA ALA A 47 -6.22 16.33 -10.29
C ALA A 47 -5.48 17.32 -11.20
N ARG A 48 -4.77 16.83 -12.23
CA ARG A 48 -4.10 17.68 -13.22
C ARG A 48 -5.04 18.28 -14.27
N SER A 49 -6.16 17.62 -14.54
CA SER A 49 -7.14 18.07 -15.54
C SER A 49 -8.20 19.02 -14.99
N MET A 50 -8.24 19.21 -13.67
CA MET A 50 -9.07 20.22 -12.99
C MET A 50 -8.30 21.53 -12.86
#